data_AF-A0A2N3JU34-F1
#
_entry.id   AF-A0A2N3JU34-F1
#
_cell.length_a   1.000
_cell.length_b   1.000
_cell.length_c   1.000
_cell.angle_alpha   90.00
_cell.angle_beta   90.00
_cell.angle_gamma   90.00
#
_symmetry.space_group_name_H-M   'P 1'
#
loop_
_entity.id
_entity.type
_entity.pdbx_description
1 polymer ?
#
loop_
_entity_poly.entity_id
_entity_poly.type
_entity_poly.pdbx_seq_one_letter_code
_entity_poly.pdbx_strand_id
1 'polypeptide(L)'
;MGALTTEDGMAAFSAGCAAGRALVVPVALQPAALRGRSPVHPLLRVLAPREEQAGAAGGGGDPAALRARLSGAAEAEQRRVLLDLVRGQLAAALGFASPGAVDADRGFLEMGLDSLTGVELRNRLSAATGLRLPATLVFDHPTAADVARHLRTRLAPEPGRAVDGLLAELARLEAGLDQVEADEEDRARVAARLRALAGRWSDGRDDRDEEPENLDAASAEEVFALLDNEFETS
;
A
#
# COMPACT_ATOMS: atom_id res chain seq x y z
N MET A 1 35.67 -1.76 -23.72
CA MET A 1 36.51 -0.63 -23.27
C MET A 1 36.82 0.18 -24.51
N GLY A 2 36.32 1.41 -24.60
CA GLY A 2 36.68 2.29 -25.72
C GLY A 2 38.09 2.83 -25.53
N ALA A 3 38.81 3.11 -26.61
CA ALA A 3 40.09 3.83 -26.51
C ALA A 3 39.81 5.26 -26.01
N LEU A 4 40.58 5.73 -25.02
CA LEU A 4 40.57 7.13 -24.62
C LEU A 4 41.21 7.97 -25.73
N THR A 5 40.61 9.11 -26.06
CA THR A 5 41.27 10.09 -26.94
C THR A 5 42.44 10.73 -26.19
N THR A 6 43.40 11.31 -26.93
CA THR A 6 44.54 12.02 -26.32
C THR A 6 44.07 13.18 -25.43
N GLU A 7 43.02 13.89 -25.85
CA GLU A 7 42.43 15.00 -25.09
C GLU A 7 41.81 14.52 -23.77
N ASP A 8 40.97 13.48 -23.83
CA ASP A 8 40.36 12.87 -22.64
C ASP A 8 41.41 12.29 -21.69
N GLY A 9 42.47 11.69 -22.24
CA GLY A 9 43.59 11.15 -21.49
C GLY A 9 44.35 12.24 -20.72
N MET A 10 44.63 13.38 -21.36
CA MET A 10 45.28 14.52 -20.71
C MET A 10 44.39 15.14 -19.63
N ALA A 11 43.10 15.30 -19.90
CA ALA A 11 42.14 15.81 -18.90
C ALA A 11 42.05 14.87 -17.68
N ALA A 12 41.97 13.56 -17.90
CA ALA A 12 41.91 12.58 -16.81
C ALA A 12 43.21 12.51 -16.00
N PHE A 13 44.37 12.68 -16.64
CA PHE A 13 45.66 12.76 -15.96
C PHE A 13 45.74 14.00 -15.04
N SER A 14 45.37 15.19 -15.55
CA SER A 14 45.33 16.42 -14.75
C SER A 14 44.38 16.29 -13.55
N ALA A 15 43.20 15.69 -13.75
CA ALA A 15 42.25 15.41 -12.67
C ALA A 15 42.83 14.44 -11.63
N GLY A 16 43.56 13.41 -12.06
CA GLY A 16 44.24 12.45 -11.19
C GLY A 16 45.31 13.12 -10.31
N CYS A 17 46.13 14.00 -10.88
CA CYS A 17 47.13 14.77 -10.14
C CYS A 17 46.49 15.67 -9.06
N ALA A 18 45.32 16.22 -9.33
CA ALA A 18 44.60 17.09 -8.39
C ALA A 18 43.81 16.32 -7.31
N ALA A 19 43.53 15.03 -7.51
CA ALA A 19 42.67 14.24 -6.63
C ALA A 19 43.29 13.84 -5.28
N GLY A 20 44.59 14.05 -5.09
CA GLY A 20 45.29 13.77 -3.82
C GLY A 20 45.29 12.30 -3.39
N ARG A 21 45.06 11.35 -4.32
CA ARG A 21 45.05 9.90 -4.07
C ARG A 21 46.30 9.23 -4.63
N ALA A 22 46.82 8.22 -3.92
CA ALA A 22 48.06 7.55 -4.28
C ALA A 22 48.00 6.75 -5.59
N LEU A 23 46.82 6.27 -5.99
CA LEU A 23 46.61 5.57 -7.25
C LEU A 23 45.22 5.90 -7.81
N VAL A 24 45.18 6.40 -9.04
CA VAL A 24 43.96 6.68 -9.79
C VAL A 24 44.12 6.06 -11.18
N VAL A 25 43.08 5.35 -11.64
CA VAL A 25 43.07 4.73 -12.97
C VAL A 25 41.95 5.38 -13.79
N PRO A 26 42.28 6.03 -14.93
CA PRO A 26 41.26 6.56 -15.83
C PRO A 26 40.58 5.40 -16.56
N VAL A 27 39.25 5.36 -16.53
CA VAL A 27 38.46 4.32 -17.22
C VAL A 27 37.47 4.99 -18.16
N ALA A 28 37.60 4.70 -19.46
CA ALA A 28 36.60 5.07 -20.45
C ALA A 28 35.37 4.16 -20.30
N LEU A 29 34.41 4.60 -19.50
CA LEU A 29 33.12 3.94 -19.35
C LEU A 29 32.15 4.50 -20.39
N GLN A 30 31.41 3.61 -21.05
CA GLN A 30 30.27 3.97 -21.90
C GLN A 30 28.97 3.50 -21.23
N PRO A 31 28.41 4.26 -20.27
CA PRO A 31 27.16 3.93 -19.60
C PRO A 31 26.03 3.55 -20.55
N ALA A 32 25.90 4.27 -21.67
CA ALA A 32 24.89 4.00 -22.69
C ALA A 32 25.00 2.59 -23.29
N ALA A 33 26.20 2.03 -23.40
CA ALA A 33 26.42 0.67 -23.89
C ALA A 33 26.03 -0.42 -22.87
N LEU A 34 25.70 -0.05 -21.63
CA LEU A 34 25.14 -0.95 -20.61
C LEU A 34 23.61 -1.03 -20.70
N ARG A 35 22.93 -0.15 -21.44
CA ARG A 35 21.48 -0.21 -21.63
C ARG A 35 21.09 -1.48 -22.40
N GLY A 36 20.05 -2.16 -21.93
CA GLY A 36 19.49 -3.35 -22.59
C GLY A 36 20.36 -4.61 -22.56
N ARG A 37 21.53 -4.60 -21.91
CA ARG A 37 22.36 -5.80 -21.76
C ARG A 37 21.87 -6.60 -20.56
N SER A 38 21.61 -7.90 -20.74
CA SER A 38 21.31 -8.83 -19.67
C SER A 38 22.17 -10.08 -19.82
N PRO A 39 22.89 -10.53 -18.77
CA PRO A 39 23.02 -9.91 -17.45
C PRO A 39 24.07 -8.77 -17.41
N VAL A 40 23.78 -7.68 -16.69
CA VAL A 40 24.81 -6.68 -16.32
C VAL A 40 25.49 -7.13 -15.03
N HIS A 41 26.82 -7.09 -14.98
CA HIS A 41 27.57 -7.40 -13.76
C HIS A 41 27.18 -6.44 -12.61
N PRO A 42 26.94 -6.92 -11.37
CA PRO A 42 26.41 -6.10 -10.28
C PRO A 42 27.16 -4.79 -10.01
N LEU A 43 28.49 -4.80 -10.10
CA LEU A 43 29.33 -3.61 -9.92
C LEU A 43 29.09 -2.50 -10.97
N LEU A 44 28.60 -2.86 -12.15
CA LEU A 44 28.35 -1.91 -13.24
C LEU A 44 26.91 -1.36 -13.21
N ARG A 45 26.04 -1.86 -12.31
CA ARG A 45 24.64 -1.45 -12.22
C ARG A 45 24.47 0.00 -11.72
N VAL A 46 25.39 0.48 -10.89
CA VAL A 46 25.41 1.89 -10.41
C VAL A 46 25.77 2.86 -11.53
N LEU A 47 26.53 2.39 -12.53
CA LEU A 47 27.01 3.19 -13.65
C LEU A 47 26.09 3.08 -14.87
N ALA A 48 25.19 2.10 -14.91
CA ALA A 48 24.18 2.00 -15.94
C ALA A 48 23.24 3.23 -15.83
N PRO A 49 22.94 3.93 -16.94
CA PRO A 49 21.94 4.98 -16.94
C PRO A 49 20.65 4.37 -16.41
N ARG A 50 20.18 4.88 -15.26
CA ARG A 50 18.88 4.52 -14.74
C ARG A 50 17.89 5.02 -15.80
N GLU A 51 17.28 4.09 -16.54
CA GLU A 51 16.11 4.47 -17.31
C GLU A 51 15.10 4.96 -16.26
N GLU A 52 14.88 6.27 -16.20
CA GLU A 52 13.59 6.78 -15.80
C GLU A 52 12.61 6.21 -16.82
N GLN A 53 12.11 5.02 -16.53
CA GLN A 53 11.03 4.36 -17.25
C GLN A 53 9.75 5.16 -16.99
N ALA A 54 9.68 6.31 -17.62
CA ALA A 54 8.43 6.98 -17.93
C ALA A 54 7.72 6.10 -18.97
N GLY A 55 6.70 5.37 -18.54
CA GLY A 55 5.71 4.75 -19.42
C GLY A 55 5.89 3.26 -19.75
N ALA A 56 5.72 2.38 -18.75
CA ALA A 56 5.05 1.09 -18.89
C ALA A 56 4.90 0.46 -17.48
N ALA A 57 3.71 0.59 -16.91
CA ALA A 57 3.36 0.10 -15.59
C ALA A 57 3.37 -1.43 -15.54
N GLY A 58 4.37 -1.99 -14.85
CA GLY A 58 4.45 -3.39 -14.47
C GLY A 58 5.26 -3.52 -13.19
N GLY A 59 4.64 -3.28 -12.03
CA GLY A 59 5.20 -3.70 -10.73
C GLY A 59 5.23 -2.66 -9.60
N GLY A 60 4.88 -1.39 -9.86
CA GLY A 60 4.61 -0.39 -8.81
C GLY A 60 3.12 -0.12 -8.76
N GLY A 61 2.36 -0.97 -8.07
CA GLY A 61 0.93 -0.75 -7.90
C GLY A 61 0.68 0.58 -7.19
N ASP A 62 -0.35 1.31 -7.62
CA ASP A 62 -0.83 2.48 -6.87
C ASP A 62 -1.28 2.01 -5.47
N PRO A 63 -0.68 2.55 -4.38
CA PRO A 63 -1.09 2.21 -3.03
C PRO A 63 -2.57 2.45 -2.75
N ALA A 64 -3.19 3.44 -3.41
CA ALA A 64 -4.63 3.68 -3.27
C ALA A 64 -5.45 2.57 -3.94
N ALA A 65 -5.12 2.18 -5.17
CA ALA A 65 -5.72 1.03 -5.84
C ALA A 65 -5.56 -0.28 -5.06
N LEU A 66 -4.38 -0.53 -4.46
CA LEU A 66 -4.16 -1.70 -3.59
C LEU A 66 -5.09 -1.68 -2.38
N ARG A 67 -5.22 -0.54 -1.69
CA ARG A 67 -6.12 -0.40 -0.53
C ARG A 67 -7.58 -0.61 -0.92
N ALA A 68 -8.03 -0.02 -2.04
CA ALA A 68 -9.39 -0.19 -2.53
C ALA A 68 -9.70 -1.66 -2.88
N ARG A 69 -8.75 -2.37 -3.49
CA ARG A 69 -8.89 -3.80 -3.78
C ARG A 69 -9.00 -4.62 -2.49
N LEU A 70 -8.21 -4.29 -1.46
CA LEU A 70 -8.24 -5.01 -0.18
C LEU A 70 -9.53 -4.75 0.62
N SER A 71 -10.07 -3.54 0.59
CA SER A 71 -11.27 -3.19 1.37
C SER A 71 -12.54 -3.92 0.92
N GLY A 72 -12.63 -4.27 -0.37
CA GLY A 72 -13.76 -5.04 -0.92
C GLY A 72 -13.55 -6.56 -0.95
N ALA A 73 -12.36 -7.05 -0.58
CA ALA A 73 -12.00 -8.45 -0.71
C ALA A 73 -12.19 -9.24 0.59
N ALA A 74 -12.65 -10.49 0.48
CA ALA A 74 -12.66 -11.43 1.60
C ALA A 74 -11.23 -11.71 2.10
N GLU A 75 -11.08 -12.10 3.36
CA GLU A 75 -9.76 -12.27 3.99
C GLU A 75 -8.85 -13.25 3.23
N ALA A 76 -9.41 -14.35 2.70
CA ALA A 76 -8.65 -15.30 1.88
C ALA A 76 -8.11 -14.67 0.60
N GLU A 77 -8.87 -13.78 -0.02
CA GLU A 77 -8.46 -13.06 -1.22
C GLU A 77 -7.43 -11.98 -0.87
N GLN A 78 -7.61 -11.23 0.23
CA GLN A 78 -6.60 -10.29 0.71
C GLN A 78 -5.24 -10.96 0.93
N ARG A 79 -5.23 -12.16 1.55
CA ARG A 79 -4.00 -12.95 1.75
C ARG A 79 -3.35 -13.35 0.43
N ARG A 80 -4.13 -13.80 -0.56
CA ARG A 80 -3.60 -14.14 -1.89
C ARG A 80 -2.99 -12.93 -2.60
N VAL A 81 -3.72 -11.83 -2.65
CA VAL A 81 -3.26 -10.57 -3.29
C VAL A 81 -1.94 -10.09 -2.70
N LEU A 82 -1.84 -10.09 -1.37
CA LEU A 82 -0.62 -9.65 -0.68
C LEU A 82 0.53 -10.64 -0.85
N LEU A 83 0.25 -11.94 -0.86
CA LEU A 83 1.28 -12.95 -1.12
C LEU A 83 1.83 -12.84 -2.55
N ASP A 84 0.96 -12.67 -3.54
CA ASP A 84 1.35 -12.48 -4.94
C ASP A 84 2.17 -11.20 -5.13
N LEU A 85 1.79 -10.12 -4.45
CA LEU A 85 2.57 -8.89 -4.41
C LEU A 85 3.99 -9.15 -3.88
N VAL A 86 4.11 -9.80 -2.73
CA VAL A 86 5.43 -10.07 -2.12
C VAL A 86 6.28 -10.98 -3.00
N ARG A 87 5.70 -12.07 -3.55
CA ARG A 87 6.38 -12.99 -4.47
C ARG A 87 6.83 -12.27 -5.74
N GLY A 88 6.02 -11.36 -6.28
CA GLY A 88 6.37 -10.54 -7.42
C GLY A 88 7.54 -9.61 -7.15
N GLN A 89 7.54 -8.91 -6.02
CA GLN A 89 8.65 -8.03 -5.64
C GLN A 89 9.93 -8.81 -5.35
N LEU A 90 9.81 -9.98 -4.72
CA LEU A 90 10.94 -10.85 -4.42
C LEU A 90 11.55 -11.46 -5.69
N ALA A 91 10.73 -11.97 -6.60
CA ALA A 91 11.19 -12.46 -7.90
C ALA A 91 11.94 -11.37 -8.67
N ALA A 92 11.43 -10.14 -8.66
CA ALA A 92 12.06 -9.03 -9.35
C ALA A 92 13.32 -8.48 -8.63
N ALA A 93 13.51 -8.77 -7.34
CA ALA A 93 14.73 -8.45 -6.60
C ALA A 93 15.82 -9.52 -6.78
N LEU A 94 15.45 -10.81 -6.80
CA LEU A 94 16.36 -11.95 -6.96
C LEU A 94 16.61 -12.35 -8.41
N GLY A 95 15.84 -11.81 -9.37
CA GLY A 95 15.98 -12.12 -10.79
C GLY A 95 15.31 -13.44 -11.22
N PHE A 96 14.30 -13.90 -10.48
CA PHE A 96 13.51 -15.06 -10.89
C PHE A 96 12.60 -14.74 -12.07
N ALA A 97 12.41 -15.72 -12.95
CA ALA A 97 11.60 -15.58 -14.17
C ALA A 97 10.11 -15.36 -13.89
N SER A 98 9.61 -15.79 -12.72
CA SER A 98 8.21 -15.58 -12.34
C SER A 98 8.03 -15.54 -10.81
N PRO A 99 6.94 -14.90 -10.31
CA PRO A 99 6.56 -14.94 -8.90
C PRO A 99 6.28 -16.37 -8.40
N GLY A 100 5.83 -17.27 -9.29
CA GLY A 100 5.55 -18.66 -8.96
C GLY A 100 6.80 -19.48 -8.63
N ALA A 101 7.98 -19.04 -9.07
CA ALA A 101 9.26 -19.67 -8.74
C ALA A 101 9.74 -19.39 -7.30
N VAL A 102 9.17 -18.37 -6.64
CA VAL A 102 9.43 -18.06 -5.23
C VAL A 102 8.60 -19.01 -4.38
N ASP A 103 9.22 -19.80 -3.51
CA ASP A 103 8.48 -20.56 -2.50
C ASP A 103 8.02 -19.61 -1.37
N ALA A 104 6.74 -19.70 -0.99
CA ALA A 104 6.13 -18.79 -0.02
C ALA A 104 6.60 -19.03 1.41
N ASP A 105 6.91 -20.28 1.75
CA ASP A 105 7.24 -20.73 3.10
C ASP A 105 8.75 -20.94 3.29
N ARG A 106 9.52 -20.87 2.21
CA ARG A 106 10.97 -20.94 2.27
C ARG A 106 11.55 -19.65 2.80
N GLY A 107 12.58 -19.78 3.64
CA GLY A 107 13.30 -18.65 4.21
C GLY A 107 14.02 -17.83 3.13
N PHE A 108 14.00 -16.50 3.27
CA PHE A 108 14.65 -15.58 2.34
C PHE A 108 16.16 -15.83 2.20
N LEU A 109 16.84 -16.11 3.32
CA LEU A 109 18.28 -16.42 3.32
C LEU A 109 18.59 -17.70 2.52
N GLU A 110 17.73 -18.71 2.62
CA GLU A 110 17.88 -19.96 1.86
C GLU A 110 17.63 -19.77 0.36
N MET A 111 16.86 -18.74 -0.02
CA MET A 111 16.63 -18.35 -1.42
C MET A 111 17.72 -17.41 -1.97
N GLY A 112 18.75 -17.09 -1.17
CA GLY A 112 19.85 -16.23 -1.58
C GLY A 112 19.58 -14.73 -1.42
N LEU A 113 18.59 -14.35 -0.61
CA LEU A 113 18.43 -12.95 -0.21
C LEU A 113 19.56 -12.56 0.75
N ASP A 114 20.23 -11.47 0.43
CA ASP A 114 21.31 -10.86 1.20
C ASP A 114 20.90 -9.48 1.74
N SER A 115 21.81 -8.79 2.42
CA SER A 115 21.54 -7.47 3.00
C SER A 115 21.18 -6.40 1.95
N LEU A 116 21.75 -6.47 0.74
CA LEU A 116 21.52 -5.46 -0.31
C LEU A 116 20.16 -5.70 -0.98
N THR A 117 19.90 -6.94 -1.37
CA THR A 117 18.63 -7.37 -1.98
C THR A 117 17.47 -7.30 -0.99
N GLY A 118 17.72 -7.50 0.32
CA GLY A 118 16.73 -7.27 1.37
C GLY A 118 16.31 -5.80 1.50
N VAL A 119 17.25 -4.86 1.40
CA VAL A 119 16.92 -3.42 1.34
C VAL A 119 16.15 -3.07 0.06
N GLU A 120 16.53 -3.66 -1.08
CA GLU A 120 15.81 -3.49 -2.34
C GLU A 120 14.35 -3.99 -2.24
N LEU A 121 14.14 -5.19 -1.72
CA LEU A 121 12.80 -5.75 -1.46
C LEU A 121 11.98 -4.83 -0.57
N ARG A 122 12.55 -4.38 0.55
CA ARG A 122 11.89 -3.46 1.49
C ARG A 122 11.47 -2.16 0.80
N ASN A 123 12.32 -1.58 -0.03
CA ASN A 123 12.01 -0.34 -0.75
C ASN A 123 10.88 -0.54 -1.76
N ARG A 124 10.94 -1.64 -2.53
CA ARG A 124 9.89 -2.01 -3.49
C ARG A 124 8.53 -2.21 -2.83
N LEU A 125 8.51 -2.95 -1.71
CA LEU A 125 7.28 -3.15 -0.92
C LEU A 125 6.77 -1.83 -0.32
N SER A 126 7.66 -0.97 0.18
CA SER A 126 7.28 0.34 0.72
C SER A 126 6.61 1.20 -0.36
N ALA A 127 7.16 1.19 -1.58
CA ALA A 127 6.59 1.92 -2.72
C ALA A 127 5.21 1.36 -3.13
N ALA A 128 5.07 0.03 -3.25
CA ALA A 128 3.82 -0.58 -3.69
C ALA A 128 2.68 -0.51 -2.65
N THR A 129 3.02 -0.44 -1.35
CA THR A 129 2.03 -0.43 -0.26
C THR A 129 1.80 0.97 0.33
N GLY A 130 2.69 1.92 0.04
CA GLY A 130 2.71 3.23 0.69
C GLY A 130 3.03 3.18 2.19
N LEU A 131 3.54 2.06 2.70
CA LEU A 131 3.94 1.91 4.10
C LEU A 131 5.42 2.26 4.30
N ARG A 132 5.74 2.80 5.48
CA ARG A 132 7.14 2.84 5.94
C ARG A 132 7.49 1.52 6.61
N LEU A 133 8.24 0.68 5.90
CA LEU A 133 8.68 -0.62 6.40
C LEU A 133 10.08 -0.51 7.05
N PRO A 134 10.33 -1.18 8.18
CA PRO A 134 11.62 -1.15 8.86
C PRO A 134 12.69 -1.87 8.04
N ALA A 135 13.96 -1.50 8.23
CA ALA A 135 15.09 -2.18 7.58
C ALA A 135 15.26 -3.64 8.06
N THR A 136 14.71 -3.97 9.23
CA THR A 136 14.73 -5.31 9.83
C THR A 136 13.64 -6.25 9.28
N LEU A 137 12.75 -5.77 8.40
CA LEU A 137 11.57 -6.51 7.91
C LEU A 137 11.88 -7.97 7.52
N VAL A 138 12.96 -8.17 6.77
CA VAL A 138 13.39 -9.48 6.24
C VAL A 138 13.84 -10.43 7.35
N PHE A 139 14.34 -9.89 8.47
CA PHE A 139 14.75 -10.66 9.63
C PHE A 139 13.57 -10.94 10.57
N ASP A 140 12.67 -9.96 10.74
CA ASP A 140 11.47 -10.09 11.56
C ASP A 140 10.43 -11.02 10.91
N HIS A 141 10.44 -11.08 9.58
CA HIS A 141 9.53 -11.86 8.75
C HIS A 141 10.35 -12.60 7.69
N PRO A 142 10.85 -13.81 8.00
CA PRO A 142 11.85 -14.50 7.17
C PRO A 142 11.30 -15.15 5.91
N THR A 143 9.98 -15.16 5.71
CA THR A 143 9.32 -15.80 4.55
C THR A 143 8.38 -14.82 3.83
N ALA A 144 8.05 -15.13 2.57
CA ALA A 144 7.10 -14.31 1.81
C ALA A 144 5.70 -14.35 2.45
N ALA A 145 5.31 -15.51 3.00
CA ALA A 145 4.07 -15.66 3.75
C ALA A 145 4.02 -14.77 5.01
N ASP A 146 5.13 -14.66 5.75
CA ASP A 146 5.20 -13.82 6.95
C ASP A 146 5.09 -12.33 6.61
N VAL A 147 5.80 -11.88 5.57
CA VAL A 147 5.70 -10.50 5.11
C VAL A 147 4.27 -10.19 4.62
N ALA A 148 3.65 -11.08 3.84
CA ALA A 148 2.28 -10.90 3.38
C ALA A 148 1.29 -10.77 4.54
N ARG A 149 1.46 -11.60 5.59
CA ARG A 149 0.65 -11.53 6.82
C ARG A 149 0.86 -10.20 7.56
N HIS A 150 2.10 -9.74 7.69
CA HIS A 150 2.43 -8.45 8.29
C HIS A 150 1.75 -7.30 7.53
N LEU A 151 1.86 -7.30 6.20
CA LEU A 151 1.24 -6.28 5.35
C LEU A 151 -0.30 -6.28 5.47
N ARG A 152 -0.94 -7.44 5.59
CA ARG A 152 -2.40 -7.54 5.79
C ARG A 152 -2.81 -6.79 7.05
N THR A 153 -2.16 -7.07 8.17
CA THR A 153 -2.46 -6.41 9.45
C THR A 153 -2.32 -4.89 9.38
N ARG A 154 -1.43 -4.39 8.51
CA ARG A 154 -1.17 -2.95 8.35
C ARG A 154 -2.10 -2.26 7.35
N LEU A 155 -2.60 -2.98 6.35
CA LEU A 155 -3.38 -2.43 5.23
C LEU A 155 -4.89 -2.72 5.31
N ALA A 156 -5.26 -3.84 5.94
CA ALA A 156 -6.62 -4.29 6.13
C ALA A 156 -6.81 -4.72 7.59
N PRO A 157 -6.77 -3.78 8.55
CA PRO A 157 -7.04 -4.10 9.94
C PRO A 157 -8.45 -4.69 10.03
N GLU A 158 -8.59 -5.77 10.80
CA GLU A 158 -9.87 -6.45 10.93
C GLU A 158 -10.92 -5.48 11.49
N PRO A 159 -12.07 -5.29 10.81
CA PRO A 159 -13.08 -4.33 11.22
C PRO A 159 -13.57 -4.62 12.65
N GLY A 160 -13.62 -5.90 13.06
CA GLY A 160 -13.91 -6.31 14.43
C GLY A 160 -12.97 -5.69 15.45
N ARG A 161 -11.65 -5.69 15.18
CA ARG A 161 -10.65 -5.16 16.12
C ARG A 161 -10.68 -3.64 16.26
N ALA A 162 -11.13 -2.92 15.23
CA ALA A 162 -11.35 -1.48 15.28
C ALA A 162 -12.60 -1.14 16.11
N VAL A 163 -13.69 -1.90 15.92
CA VAL A 163 -14.91 -1.78 16.71
C VAL A 163 -14.63 -2.15 18.18
N ASP A 164 -13.89 -3.22 18.45
CA ASP A 164 -13.49 -3.63 19.80
C ASP A 164 -12.69 -2.53 20.52
N GLY A 165 -11.80 -1.85 19.80
CA GLY A 165 -11.05 -0.71 20.32
C GLY A 165 -11.95 0.48 20.67
N LEU A 166 -12.92 0.79 19.81
CA LEU A 166 -13.90 1.85 20.06
C LEU A 166 -14.81 1.50 21.26
N LEU A 167 -15.25 0.25 21.37
CA LEU A 167 -16.03 -0.24 22.51
C LEU A 167 -15.24 -0.15 23.82
N ALA A 168 -13.94 -0.44 23.78
CA ALA A 168 -13.07 -0.29 24.96
C ALA A 168 -12.87 1.18 25.38
N GLU A 169 -12.85 2.12 24.43
CA GLU A 169 -12.84 3.57 24.74
C GLU A 169 -14.17 4.03 25.34
N LEU A 170 -15.29 3.53 24.83
CA LEU A 170 -16.61 3.83 25.40
C LEU A 170 -16.72 3.30 26.84
N ALA A 171 -16.22 2.11 27.12
CA ALA A 171 -16.16 1.57 28.48
C ALA A 171 -15.27 2.40 29.42
N ARG A 172 -14.15 2.95 28.91
CA ARG A 172 -13.32 3.90 29.67
C ARG A 172 -14.06 5.21 29.96
N LEU A 173 -14.80 5.73 28.99
CA LEU A 173 -15.59 6.94 29.15
C LEU A 173 -16.71 6.73 30.17
N GLU A 174 -17.41 5.60 30.11
CA GLU A 174 -18.43 5.21 31.09
C GLU A 174 -17.85 5.18 32.50
N ALA A 175 -16.74 4.48 32.72
CA ALA A 175 -16.05 4.45 34.00
C ALA A 175 -15.56 5.84 34.46
N GLY A 176 -15.18 6.71 33.53
CA GLY A 176 -14.78 8.08 33.81
C GLY A 176 -15.94 8.97 34.26
N LEU A 177 -17.12 8.81 33.63
CA LEU A 177 -18.33 9.55 34.00
C LEU A 177 -18.80 9.22 35.42
N ASP A 178 -18.66 7.97 35.85
CA ASP A 178 -18.99 7.54 37.21
C ASP A 178 -18.10 8.18 38.30
N GLN A 179 -16.90 8.63 37.93
CA GLN A 179 -15.92 9.22 38.86
C GLN A 179 -15.99 10.75 38.94
N VAL A 180 -16.72 11.40 38.02
CA VAL A 180 -16.80 12.87 37.98
C VAL A 180 -17.95 13.35 38.86
N GLU A 181 -17.63 14.12 39.90
CA GLU A 181 -18.63 14.92 40.62
C GLU A 181 -19.03 16.12 39.75
N ALA A 182 -20.12 15.97 39.00
CA ALA A 182 -20.71 17.01 38.17
C ALA A 182 -22.05 17.49 38.76
N ASP A 183 -22.32 18.80 38.64
CA ASP A 183 -23.64 19.37 38.92
C ASP A 183 -24.63 19.08 37.77
N GLU A 184 -25.88 19.53 37.92
CA GLU A 184 -26.94 19.24 36.95
C GLU A 184 -26.69 19.89 35.58
N GLU A 185 -26.06 21.07 35.55
CA GLU A 185 -25.77 21.79 34.32
C GLU A 185 -24.65 21.10 33.54
N ASP A 186 -23.59 20.67 34.22
CA ASP A 186 -22.49 19.90 33.64
C ASP A 186 -22.95 18.53 33.12
N ARG A 187 -23.81 17.82 33.87
CA ARG A 187 -24.42 16.57 33.41
C ARG A 187 -25.25 16.77 32.14
N ALA A 188 -26.09 17.80 32.10
CA ALA A 188 -26.90 18.13 30.94
C ALA A 188 -26.02 18.41 29.70
N ARG A 189 -24.91 19.14 29.88
CA ARG A 189 -23.96 19.46 28.82
C ARG A 189 -23.25 18.23 28.27
N VAL A 190 -22.77 17.34 29.15
CA VAL A 190 -22.14 16.07 28.75
C VAL A 190 -23.14 15.18 28.00
N ALA A 191 -24.36 15.03 28.52
CA ALA A 191 -25.42 14.25 27.88
C ALA A 191 -25.79 14.78 26.49
N ALA A 192 -25.90 16.10 26.32
CA ALA A 192 -26.14 16.72 25.02
C ALA A 192 -25.03 16.39 24.00
N ARG A 193 -23.76 16.40 24.43
CA ARG A 193 -22.62 16.08 23.57
C ARG A 193 -22.61 14.62 23.13
N LEU A 194 -22.94 13.69 24.02
CA LEU A 194 -23.04 12.26 23.72
C LEU A 194 -24.19 11.97 22.74
N ARG A 195 -25.37 12.57 22.95
CA ARG A 195 -26.49 12.46 21.99
C ARG A 195 -26.12 12.98 20.61
N ALA A 196 -25.40 14.11 20.53
CA ALA A 196 -24.94 14.64 19.25
C ALA A 196 -23.89 13.74 18.57
N LEU A 197 -23.05 13.04 19.32
CA LEU A 197 -22.12 12.03 18.78
C LEU A 197 -22.87 10.82 18.22
N ALA A 198 -23.85 10.31 18.97
CA ALA A 198 -24.70 9.20 18.54
C ALA A 198 -25.49 9.54 17.26
N GLY A 199 -26.10 10.74 17.21
CA GLY A 199 -26.83 11.21 16.04
C GLY A 199 -25.98 11.28 14.77
N ARG A 200 -24.75 11.82 14.85
CA ARG A 200 -23.84 11.85 13.70
C ARG A 200 -23.45 10.46 13.20
N TRP A 201 -23.37 9.47 14.10
CA TRP A 201 -23.02 8.11 13.73
C TRP A 201 -24.19 7.36 13.08
N SER A 202 -25.44 7.64 13.50
CA SER A 202 -26.63 7.07 12.87
C SER A 202 -26.92 7.68 11.50
N ASP A 203 -26.76 9.00 11.35
CA ASP A 203 -27.07 9.73 10.10
C ASP A 203 -26.14 9.31 8.94
N GLY A 204 -24.84 9.14 9.21
CA GLY A 204 -23.86 8.74 8.17
C GLY A 204 -23.98 7.31 7.66
N ARG A 205 -25.02 6.57 8.08
CA ARG A 205 -25.34 5.22 7.62
C ARG A 205 -26.62 5.19 6.75
N ASP A 206 -27.45 6.23 6.82
CA ASP A 206 -28.72 6.35 6.09
C ASP A 206 -28.52 6.76 4.62
N ASP A 207 -27.46 7.52 4.30
CA ASP A 207 -27.10 7.92 2.93
C ASP A 207 -26.72 6.74 1.99
N ARG A 208 -26.65 5.50 2.50
CA ARG A 208 -26.33 4.31 1.68
C ARG A 208 -27.54 3.47 1.30
N ASP A 209 -28.70 3.74 1.89
CA ASP A 209 -29.94 2.99 1.63
C ASP A 209 -31.01 3.85 0.92
N GLU A 210 -30.64 5.01 0.34
CA GLU A 210 -31.42 5.60 -0.75
C GLU A 210 -31.12 4.82 -2.05
N GLU A 211 -31.69 3.61 -2.18
CA GLU A 211 -32.12 3.17 -3.50
C GLU A 211 -33.01 4.29 -4.05
N PRO A 212 -32.75 4.85 -5.24
CA PRO A 212 -33.71 5.75 -5.84
C PRO A 212 -35.01 4.95 -5.97
N GLU A 213 -36.04 5.32 -5.19
CA GLU A 213 -37.39 4.83 -5.40
C GLU A 213 -37.65 4.99 -6.89
N ASN A 214 -37.75 3.85 -7.57
CA ASN A 214 -37.98 3.78 -8.99
C ASN A 214 -39.42 4.25 -9.18
N LEU A 215 -39.61 5.57 -9.30
CA LEU A 215 -40.86 6.27 -9.58
C LEU A 215 -41.37 6.01 -11.02
N ASP A 216 -41.06 4.85 -11.59
CA ASP A 216 -41.46 4.43 -12.93
C ASP A 216 -42.05 2.99 -12.94
N ALA A 217 -42.71 2.59 -11.86
CA ALA A 217 -43.52 1.37 -11.83
C ALA A 217 -44.94 1.56 -11.27
N ALA A 218 -45.43 2.80 -11.16
CA ALA A 218 -46.87 3.02 -11.07
C ALA A 218 -47.45 2.80 -12.48
N SER A 219 -47.98 1.60 -12.74
CA SER A 219 -48.76 1.36 -13.95
C SER A 219 -49.96 2.32 -13.97
N ALA A 220 -50.23 2.95 -15.12
CA ALA A 220 -51.29 3.95 -15.29
C ALA A 220 -52.68 3.49 -14.80
N GLU A 221 -52.87 2.19 -14.63
CA GLU A 221 -54.09 1.54 -14.18
C GLU A 221 -54.42 1.81 -12.69
N GLU A 222 -53.42 2.04 -11.82
CA GLU A 222 -53.66 2.39 -10.41
C GLU A 222 -54.02 3.87 -10.19
N VAL A 223 -53.56 4.77 -11.08
CA VAL A 223 -53.93 6.20 -11.03
C VAL A 223 -55.40 6.42 -11.40
N PHE A 224 -55.95 5.62 -12.32
CA PHE A 224 -57.37 5.69 -12.67
C PHE A 224 -58.29 5.06 -11.61
N ALA A 225 -57.82 4.06 -10.85
CA ALA A 225 -58.60 3.47 -9.76
C ALA A 225 -58.84 4.41 -8.57
N LEU A 226 -57.99 5.44 -8.40
CA LEU A 226 -58.11 6.41 -7.31
C LEU A 226 -59.08 7.56 -7.61
N LEU A 227 -59.41 7.81 -8.89
CA LEU A 227 -60.33 8.89 -9.31
C LEU A 227 -61.79 8.41 -9.46
N ASP A 228 -62.02 7.11 -9.65
CA ASP A 228 -63.37 6.54 -9.75
C ASP A 228 -64.05 6.40 -8.37
N ASN A 229 -63.29 6.37 -7.28
CA ASN A 229 -63.81 6.24 -5.92
C ASN A 229 -64.28 7.56 -5.29
N GLU A 230 -64.14 8.72 -5.97
CA GLU A 230 -64.54 10.03 -5.43
C GLU A 230 -65.88 10.57 -5.98
N PHE A 231 -66.55 9.87 -6.90
CA PHE A 231 -67.81 10.35 -7.51
C PHE A 231 -69.08 9.52 -7.18
N GLU A 232 -69.03 8.52 -6.29
CA GLU A 232 -70.22 7.75 -5.87
C GLU A 232 -70.71 8.02 -4.43
N THR A 233 -70.26 9.08 -3.74
CA THR A 233 -70.85 9.44 -2.43
C THR A 233 -71.14 10.93 -2.26
N SER A 234 -72.13 11.43 -3.02
CA SER A 234 -73.21 12.38 -2.62
C SER A 234 -73.65 13.31 -3.75
#